data_AF-A0A7K2E7X3-F1
#
_entry.id   AF-A0A7K2E7X3-F1
#
_cell.length_a   1.000
_cell.length_b   1.000
_cell.length_c   1.000
_cell.angle_alpha   90.00
_cell.angle_beta   90.00
_cell.angle_gamma   90.00
#
_symmetry.space_group_name_H-M   'P 1'
#
loop_
_entity.id
_entity.type
_entity.pdbx_description
1 polymer ?
#
loop_
_entity_poly.entity_id
_entity_poly.type
_entity_poly.pdbx_seq_one_letter_code
_entity_poly.pdbx_strand_id
1 'polypeptide(L)'
;MYRAKLRKVGGSVMLALPPVLLDLLELRSGASVDIDIDDGRLIVVPRPRPRYSLDELLAQCDETAIDGEADREWIEGMPLGAELL
;
A
#
# COMPACT_ATOMS: atom_id res chain seq x y z
N MET A 1 27.26 13.07 -7.11
CA MET A 1 27.17 11.64 -7.52
C MET A 1 27.39 10.78 -6.28
N TYR A 2 26.45 9.91 -5.93
CA TYR A 2 26.59 8.97 -4.81
C TYR A 2 27.00 7.60 -5.34
N ARG A 3 27.90 6.91 -4.63
CA ARG A 3 28.30 5.54 -4.95
C ARG A 3 27.94 4.65 -3.77
N ALA A 4 27.21 3.59 -4.03
CA ALA A 4 26.84 2.60 -3.03
C ALA A 4 27.15 1.19 -3.56
N LYS A 5 27.33 0.25 -2.65
CA LYS A 5 27.48 -1.18 -2.98
C LYS A 5 26.18 -1.90 -2.66
N LEU A 6 25.85 -2.87 -3.51
CA LEU A 6 24.78 -3.82 -3.27
C LEU A 6 25.22 -4.82 -2.19
N ARG A 7 24.34 -5.11 -1.23
CA ARG A 7 24.60 -6.11 -0.18
C ARG A 7 23.49 -7.14 -0.13
N LYS A 8 23.84 -8.41 0.10
CA LYS A 8 22.87 -9.49 0.28
C LYS A 8 22.14 -9.32 1.63
N VAL A 9 20.81 -9.45 1.63
CA VAL A 9 19.96 -9.41 2.81
C VAL A 9 18.92 -10.53 2.68
N GLY A 10 19.11 -11.62 3.42
CA GLY A 10 18.26 -12.82 3.29
C GLY A 10 18.27 -13.36 1.86
N GLY A 11 17.08 -13.49 1.26
CA GLY A 11 16.87 -13.92 -0.13
C GLY A 11 17.00 -12.82 -1.18
N SER A 12 17.30 -11.58 -0.80
CA SER A 12 17.33 -10.42 -1.71
C SER A 12 18.62 -9.60 -1.59
N VAL A 13 18.68 -8.50 -2.34
CA VAL A 13 19.81 -7.56 -2.37
C VAL A 13 19.31 -6.17 -2.06
N MET A 14 20.04 -5.45 -1.20
CA MET A 14 19.69 -4.10 -0.76
C MET A 14 20.70 -3.07 -1.25
N LEU A 15 20.19 -1.91 -1.67
CA LEU A 15 20.95 -0.69 -1.95
C LEU A 15 20.73 0.30 -0.80
N ALA A 16 21.81 0.77 -0.16
CA ALA A 16 21.70 1.79 0.88
C ALA A 16 21.61 3.18 0.24
N LEU A 17 20.57 3.94 0.60
CA LEU A 17 20.39 5.34 0.21
C LEU A 17 20.87 6.27 1.35
N PRO A 18 21.75 7.24 1.08
CA PRO A 18 22.09 8.29 2.03
C PRO A 18 20.83 9.07 2.50
N PRO A 19 20.73 9.45 3.79
CA PRO A 19 19.54 10.14 4.32
C PRO A 19 19.15 11.39 3.54
N VAL A 20 20.14 12.17 3.09
CA VAL A 20 19.92 13.37 2.27
C VAL A 20 19.13 13.11 0.98
N LEU A 21 19.25 11.92 0.38
CA LEU A 21 18.46 11.57 -0.81
C LEU A 21 17.00 11.27 -0.45
N LEU A 22 16.74 10.75 0.75
CA LEU A 22 15.37 10.54 1.23
C LEU A 22 14.70 11.89 1.49
N ASP A 23 15.42 12.83 2.12
CA ASP A 23 14.90 14.18 2.38
C ASP A 23 14.55 14.92 1.09
N LEU A 24 15.41 14.85 0.07
CA LEU A 24 15.17 15.47 -1.24
C LEU A 24 13.95 14.88 -1.99
N LEU A 25 13.61 13.62 -1.72
CA LEU A 25 12.48 12.92 -2.32
C LEU A 25 11.25 12.92 -1.40
N GLU A 26 11.31 13.60 -0.25
CA GLU A 26 10.28 13.59 0.80
C GLU A 26 9.88 12.17 1.26
N LEU A 27 10.84 11.24 1.20
CA LEU A 27 10.66 9.86 1.60
C LEU A 27 11.13 9.63 3.04
N ARG A 28 10.54 8.62 3.69
CA ARG A 28 10.95 8.14 5.01
C ARG A 28 11.23 6.64 4.96
N SER A 29 12.03 6.14 5.90
CA SER A 29 12.22 4.69 6.04
C SER A 29 10.86 3.98 6.17
N GLY A 30 10.67 2.91 5.40
CA GLY A 30 9.40 2.17 5.33
C GLY A 30 8.36 2.74 4.37
N ALA A 31 8.64 3.85 3.68
CA ALA A 31 7.76 4.33 2.61
C ALA A 31 7.72 3.33 1.44
N SER A 32 6.54 3.19 0.83
CA SER A 32 6.37 2.41 -0.40
C SER A 32 6.93 3.18 -1.60
N VAL A 33 7.56 2.44 -2.51
CA VAL A 33 8.09 2.95 -3.77
C VAL A 33 7.78 1.94 -4.87
N ASP A 34 7.61 2.42 -6.08
CA ASP A 34 7.63 1.59 -7.28
C ASP A 34 9.08 1.46 -7.77
N ILE A 35 9.43 0.28 -8.29
CA ILE A 35 10.75 -0.01 -8.84
C ILE A 35 10.55 -0.46 -10.28
N ASP A 36 11.24 0.19 -11.21
CA ASP A 36 11.19 -0.11 -12.63
C ASP A 36 12.59 -0.14 -13.27
N ILE A 37 12.71 -0.70 -14.47
CA ILE A 37 13.93 -0.75 -15.25
C ILE A 37 13.69 -0.04 -16.58
N ASP A 38 14.40 1.07 -16.80
CA ASP A 38 14.36 1.83 -18.05
C ASP A 38 15.80 2.05 -18.55
N ASP A 39 16.08 1.66 -19.79
CA ASP A 39 17.40 1.77 -20.43
C ASP A 39 18.57 1.27 -19.55
N GLY A 40 18.38 0.13 -18.89
CA GLY A 40 19.38 -0.47 -17.98
C GLY A 40 19.58 0.30 -16.67
N ARG A 41 18.74 1.29 -16.38
CA ARG A 41 18.74 2.06 -15.14
C ARG A 41 17.63 1.56 -14.23
N LEU A 42 17.95 1.43 -12.95
CA LEU A 42 16.95 1.18 -11.92
C LEU A 42 16.28 2.51 -11.55
N ILE A 43 15.01 2.66 -11.90
CA ILE A 43 14.20 3.82 -11.52
C ILE A 43 13.42 3.48 -10.26
N VAL A 44 13.48 4.37 -9.28
CA VAL A 44 12.71 4.26 -8.03
C VAL A 44 11.79 5.46 -7.95
N VAL A 45 10.49 5.22 -7.93
CA VAL A 45 9.47 6.27 -7.95
C VAL A 45 8.75 6.27 -6.59
N PRO A 46 8.72 7.42 -5.87
CA PRO A 46 7.89 7.57 -4.67
C PRO A 46 6.44 7.16 -4.95
N ARG A 47 5.88 6.29 -4.10
CA ARG A 47 4.44 5.95 -4.11
C ARG A 47 3.76 6.64 -2.94
N PRO A 48 3.35 7.91 -3.09
CA PRO A 48 2.62 8.58 -2.04
C PRO A 48 1.35 7.79 -1.74
N ARG A 49 1.12 7.51 -0.46
CA ARG A 49 -0.12 6.86 -0.03
C ARG A 49 -1.26 7.84 -0.32
N PRO A 50 -2.28 7.45 -1.09
CA PRO A 50 -3.41 8.34 -1.31
C PRO A 50 -4.04 8.68 0.04
N ARG A 51 -4.21 9.99 0.28
CA ARG A 51 -5.00 10.50 1.39
C ARG A 51 -6.42 10.63 0.86
N TYR A 52 -7.32 9.85 1.42
CA TYR A 52 -8.73 9.96 1.11
C TYR A 52 -9.43 10.79 2.19
N SER A 53 -10.38 11.61 1.77
CA SER A 53 -11.45 12.13 2.62
C SER A 53 -12.58 11.10 2.71
N LEU A 54 -13.43 11.22 3.74
CA LEU A 54 -14.62 10.38 3.85
C LEU A 54 -15.51 10.54 2.61
N ASP A 55 -15.69 11.79 2.14
CA ASP A 55 -16.53 12.09 0.96
C ASP A 55 -16.00 11.42 -0.31
N GLU A 56 -14.68 11.39 -0.53
CA GLU A 56 -14.06 10.69 -1.67
C GLU A 56 -14.27 9.18 -1.63
N LEU A 57 -14.30 8.58 -0.44
CA LEU A 57 -14.56 7.15 -0.29
C LEU A 57 -16.03 6.84 -0.53
N LEU A 58 -16.94 7.65 0.04
CA LEU A 58 -18.38 7.48 -0.13
C LEU A 58 -18.80 7.67 -1.59
N ALA A 59 -18.18 8.60 -2.33
CA ALA A 59 -18.44 8.79 -3.75
C ALA A 59 -18.11 7.57 -4.64
N GLN A 60 -17.33 6.62 -4.12
CA GLN A 60 -17.01 5.36 -4.83
C GLN A 60 -17.98 4.22 -4.47
N CYS A 61 -18.85 4.41 -3.47
CA CYS A 61 -19.86 3.43 -3.10
C CYS A 61 -21.06 3.51 -4.05
N ASP A 62 -21.52 2.36 -4.53
CA ASP A 62 -22.80 2.23 -5.21
C ASP A 62 -23.87 1.90 -4.16
N GLU A 63 -24.71 2.88 -3.82
CA GLU A 63 -25.81 2.70 -2.86
C GLU A 63 -26.87 1.71 -3.34
N THR A 64 -26.86 1.35 -4.62
CA THR A 64 -27.76 0.36 -5.22
C THR A 64 -27.12 -1.01 -5.38
N ALA A 65 -25.86 -1.16 -4.95
CA ALA A 65 -25.19 -2.45 -4.94
C ALA A 65 -26.02 -3.44 -4.10
N ILE A 66 -26.31 -4.59 -4.70
CA ILE A 66 -27.04 -5.66 -4.02
C ILE A 66 -26.03 -6.40 -3.14
N ASP A 67 -26.41 -6.59 -1.89
CA ASP A 67 -25.63 -7.36 -0.92
C ASP A 67 -25.26 -8.75 -1.46
N GLY A 68 -24.00 -9.11 -1.27
CA GLY A 68 -23.50 -10.44 -1.59
C GLY A 68 -24.27 -11.51 -0.83
N GLU A 69 -24.20 -12.76 -1.29
CA GLU A 69 -24.87 -13.87 -0.61
C GLU A 69 -24.39 -14.05 0.84
N ALA A 70 -23.08 -13.84 1.08
CA ALA A 70 -22.50 -13.85 2.42
C ALA A 70 -23.01 -12.68 3.29
N ASP A 71 -23.18 -11.49 2.71
CA ASP A 71 -23.70 -10.33 3.43
C ASP A 71 -25.17 -10.55 3.80
N ARG A 72 -25.97 -11.11 2.89
CA ARG A 72 -27.36 -11.49 3.17
C ARG A 72 -27.48 -12.57 4.22
N GLU A 73 -26.65 -13.61 4.17
CA GLU A 73 -26.64 -14.64 5.22
C GLU A 73 -26.31 -14.05 6.59
N TRP A 74 -25.41 -13.05 6.65
CA TRP A 74 -25.09 -12.35 7.89
C TRP A 74 -26.20 -11.41 8.37
N ILE A 75 -26.81 -10.62 7.46
CA ILE A 75 -27.84 -9.62 7.77
C ILE A 75 -29.17 -10.28 8.13
N GLU A 76 -29.57 -11.31 7.38
CA GLU A 76 -30.86 -12.01 7.52
C GLU A 76 -30.74 -13.26 8.41
N GLY A 77 -29.53 -13.61 8.84
CA GLY A 77 -29.24 -14.74 9.70
C GLY A 77 -29.99 -14.66 11.02
N MET A 78 -30.56 -15.79 11.44
CA MET A 78 -31.17 -15.89 12.77
C MET A 78 -30.08 -15.99 13.85
N PRO A 79 -30.35 -15.51 15.09
CA PRO A 79 -29.44 -15.70 16.21
C PRO A 79 -29.10 -17.18 16.39
N LEU A 80 -27.81 -17.49 16.44
CA LEU A 80 -27.28 -18.85 16.63
C LEU A 80 -26.96 -19.14 18.10
N GLY A 81 -27.00 -18.11 18.96
CA GLY A 81 -26.84 -18.25 20.41
C GLY A 81 -25.39 -18.47 20.87
N ALA A 82 -24.43 -18.22 20.00
CA ALA A 82 -22.98 -18.24 20.26
C ALA A 82 -22.31 -16.93 19.85
N GLU A 83 -23.08 -15.84 19.70
CA GLU A 83 -22.50 -14.54 19.39
C GLU A 83 -21.64 -14.03 20.56
N LEU A 84 -20.47 -13.48 20.25
CA LEU A 84 -19.64 -12.79 21.24
C LEU A 84 -20.30 -11.45 21.58
N LEU A 85 -20.58 -11.24 22.87
CA LEU A 85 -21.02 -9.95 23.42
C LEU A 85 -19.91 -8.88 23.33
#